data_AF-A0A485JLH9-F1
#
_entry.id   AF-A0A485JLH9-F1
#
_cell.length_a   1.000
_cell.length_b   1.000
_cell.length_c   1.000
_cell.angle_alpha   90.00
_cell.angle_beta   90.00
_cell.angle_gamma   90.00
#
_symmetry.space_group_name_H-M   'P 1'
#
loop_
_entity.id
_entity.type
_entity.pdbx_description
1 polymer ?
#
loop_
_entity_poly.entity_id
_entity_poly.type
_entity_poly.pdbx_seq_one_letter_code
_entity_poly.pdbx_strand_id
1 'polypeptide(L)' 'MIRLYPEQLRAQLNEGLRAAYLLLGNDPLLLQESQDAIRQVAAAQGFEEHHTFSIDPNTDWNAIFRYARP' A
#
# COMPACT_ATOMS: atom_id res chain seq x y z
N MET A 1 -7.67 12.36 6.32
CA MET A 1 -6.83 11.18 6.59
C MET A 1 -7.43 10.43 7.75
N ILE A 2 -7.75 9.14 7.58
CA ILE A 2 -8.24 8.30 8.68
C ILE A 2 -7.02 7.57 9.26
N ARG A 3 -6.81 7.70 10.57
CA ARG A 3 -5.83 6.87 11.29
C ARG A 3 -6.54 5.62 11.74
N LEU A 4 -6.03 4.47 11.33
CA LEU A 4 -6.55 3.15 11.67
C LEU A 4 -5.44 2.33 12.29
N TYR A 5 -5.80 1.49 13.24
CA TYR A 5 -4.90 0.46 13.75
C TYR A 5 -4.87 -0.74 12.78
N PRO A 6 -3.81 -1.57 12.78
CA PRO A 6 -3.67 -2.73 11.90
C PRO A 6 -4.88 -3.68 11.98
N GLU A 7 -5.40 -3.87 13.18
CA GLU A 7 -6.61 -4.64 13.48
C GLU A 7 -7.88 -4.08 12.80
N GLN A 8 -7.98 -2.75 12.65
CA GLN A 8 -9.11 -2.09 11.97
C GLN A 8 -8.92 -1.99 10.46
N LEU A 9 -7.70 -2.14 9.95
CA LEU A 9 -7.39 -2.07 8.52
C LEU A 9 -8.16 -3.14 7.74
N ARG A 10 -8.21 -4.38 8.24
CA ARG A 10 -8.95 -5.49 7.59
C ARG A 10 -10.44 -5.21 7.45
N ALA A 11 -11.06 -4.60 8.47
CA ALA A 11 -12.46 -4.19 8.41
C ALA A 11 -12.67 -3.09 7.37
N GLN A 12 -11.82 -2.06 7.39
CA GLN A 12 -11.91 -0.95 6.45
C GLN A 12 -11.64 -1.37 4.99
N LEU A 13 -10.72 -2.30 4.77
CA LEU A 13 -10.43 -2.87 3.44
C LEU A 13 -11.62 -3.65 2.89
N ASN A 14 -12.36 -4.37 3.74
CA ASN A 14 -13.59 -5.06 3.33
C ASN A 14 -14.73 -4.10 2.99
N GLU A 15 -14.85 -2.97 3.70
CA GLU A 15 -15.82 -1.93 3.34
C GLU A 15 -15.49 -1.24 2.02
N GLY A 16 -14.20 -1.11 1.69
CA GLY A 16 -13.76 -0.61 0.40
C GLY A 16 -12.28 -0.26 0.35
N LEU A 17 -11.67 -0.56 -0.81
CA LEU A 17 -10.29 -0.18 -1.10
C LEU A 17 -10.20 1.31 -1.38
N ARG A 18 -9.34 2.02 -0.64
CA ARG A 18 -9.02 3.43 -0.85
C ARG A 18 -7.96 3.56 -1.95
N ALA A 19 -7.92 4.73 -2.59
CA ALA A 19 -6.91 5.03 -3.60
C ALA A 19 -5.45 5.06 -3.05
N ALA A 20 -5.26 5.33 -1.76
CA ALA A 20 -3.94 5.35 -1.14
C ALA A 20 -4.00 4.93 0.33
N TYR A 21 -3.00 4.16 0.77
CA TYR A 21 -2.80 3.71 2.14
C TYR A 21 -1.41 4.13 2.61
N LEU A 22 -1.34 4.72 3.80
CA LEU A 22 -0.09 5.14 4.40
C LEU A 22 0.18 4.26 5.62
N LEU A 23 1.12 3.33 5.49
CA LEU A 23 1.53 2.44 6.57
C LEU A 23 2.67 3.10 7.34
N LEU A 24 2.43 3.46 8.60
CA LEU A 24 3.41 4.09 9.48
C LEU A 24 3.55 3.23 10.74
N GLY A 25 4.77 2.80 11.03
CA GLY A 25 5.06 2.00 12.21
C GLY A 25 6.54 1.65 12.31
N ASN A 26 6.97 1.28 13.50
CA ASN A 26 8.32 0.76 13.74
C ASN A 26 8.34 -0.78 13.80
N ASP A 27 7.17 -1.41 13.88
CA ASP A 27 7.01 -2.85 13.91
C ASP A 27 6.98 -3.43 12.49
N PRO A 28 8.02 -4.16 12.06
CA PRO A 28 8.10 -4.70 10.70
C PRO A 28 6.99 -5.73 10.42
N LEU A 29 6.59 -6.51 11.44
CA LEU A 29 5.53 -7.50 11.32
C LEU A 29 4.17 -6.83 11.02
N LEU A 30 3.82 -5.78 11.77
CA LEU A 30 2.55 -5.06 11.56
C LEU A 30 2.51 -4.36 10.21
N LEU A 31 3.64 -3.79 9.77
CA LEU A 31 3.75 -3.21 8.43
C LEU A 31 3.54 -4.27 7.35
N GLN A 32 4.18 -5.43 7.48
CA GLN A 32 4.06 -6.51 6.51
C GLN A 32 2.64 -7.09 6.47
N GLU A 33 2.02 -7.35 7.63
CA GLU A 33 0.63 -7.81 7.69
C GLU A 33 -0.35 -6.81 7.09
N SER A 34 -0.14 -5.52 7.35
CA SER A 34 -0.98 -4.46 6.80
C SER A 34 -0.83 -4.36 5.28
N GLN A 35 0.40 -4.44 4.77
CA GLN A 35 0.68 -4.44 3.34
C GLN A 35 0.07 -5.67 2.65
N ASP A 36 0.22 -6.85 3.25
CA ASP A 36 -0.34 -8.10 2.72
C ASP A 36 -1.87 -8.03 2.65
N ALA A 37 -2.52 -7.54 3.71
CA ALA A 37 -3.98 -7.36 3.72
C ALA A 37 -4.45 -6.44 2.58
N ILE A 38 -3.76 -5.31 2.35
CA ILE A 38 -4.09 -4.40 1.23
C ILE A 38 -3.90 -5.11 -0.11
N ARG A 39 -2.79 -5.83 -0.30
CA ARG A 39 -2.51 -6.58 -1.53
C ARG A 39 -3.53 -7.66 -1.80
N GLN A 40 -3.94 -8.43 -0.80
CA GLN A 40 -4.95 -9.48 -0.96
C GLN A 40 -6.28 -8.91 -1.45
N VAL A 41 -6.72 -7.80 -0.86
CA VAL A 41 -7.99 -7.16 -1.26
C VAL A 41 -7.86 -6.49 -2.63
N ALA A 42 -6.72 -5.86 -2.94
CA ALA A 42 -6.46 -5.32 -4.27
C ALA A 42 -6.44 -6.42 -5.34
N ALA A 43 -5.77 -7.54 -5.09
CA ALA A 43 -5.79 -8.69 -5.99
C ALA A 43 -7.21 -9.23 -6.20
N ALA A 44 -8.02 -9.30 -5.14
CA ALA A 44 -9.43 -9.69 -5.24
C ALA A 44 -10.29 -8.71 -6.06
N GLN A 45 -9.88 -7.43 -6.16
CA GLN A 45 -10.53 -6.42 -7.01
C GLN A 45 -10.01 -6.40 -8.46
N GLY A 46 -9.07 -7.27 -8.83
CA GLY A 46 -8.51 -7.34 -10.18
C GLY A 46 -7.26 -6.49 -10.41
N PHE A 47 -6.62 -6.01 -9.35
CA PHE A 47 -5.30 -5.37 -9.45
C PHE A 47 -4.20 -6.44 -9.51
N GLU A 48 -3.84 -6.88 -10.72
CA GLU A 48 -2.80 -7.89 -10.94
C GLU A 48 -1.39 -7.28 -10.93
N GLU A 49 -1.24 -6.04 -11.39
CA GLU A 49 0.05 -5.37 -11.48
C GLU A 49 0.39 -4.66 -10.17
N HIS A 50 1.56 -4.98 -9.63
CA HIS A 50 2.10 -4.32 -8.45
C HIS A 50 3.53 -3.85 -8.72
N HIS A 51 3.80 -2.59 -8.39
CA HIS A 51 5.13 -2.02 -8.48
C HIS A 51 5.60 -1.63 -7.09
N THR A 52 6.76 -2.14 -6.67
CA THR A 52 7.39 -1.77 -5.41
C THR A 52 8.63 -0.94 -5.72
N PHE A 53 8.68 0.27 -5.16
CA PHE A 53 9.83 1.16 -5.29
C PHE A 53 10.44 1.39 -3.91
N SER A 54 11.73 1.10 -3.78
CA SER A 54 12.51 1.51 -2.62
C SER A 54 12.95 2.97 -2.81
N ILE A 55 12.63 3.81 -1.82
CA ILE A 55 13.00 5.23 -1.82
C ILE A 55 14.31 5.37 -1.05
N ASP A 56 15.35 5.71 -1.79
CA ASP A 56 16.72 5.95 -1.35
C ASP A 56 17.14 7.36 -1.82
N PRO A 57 18.18 7.97 -1.22
CA PRO A 57 18.66 9.28 -1.65
C PRO A 57 19.12 9.33 -3.11
N ASN A 58 19.47 8.18 -3.71
CA ASN A 58 19.82 8.06 -5.13
C ASN A 58 18.65 7.58 -6.01
N THR A 59 17.42 7.52 -5.48
CA THR A 59 16.28 7.03 -6.23
C THR A 59 15.91 7.97 -7.37
N ASP A 60 15.76 7.40 -8.56
CA ASP A 60 15.42 8.11 -9.77
C ASP A 60 13.91 8.38 -9.82
N TRP A 61 13.50 9.52 -9.24
CA TRP A 61 12.09 9.94 -9.20
C TRP A 61 11.45 10.00 -10.59
N ASN A 62 12.23 10.33 -11.62
CA ASN A 62 11.74 10.41 -12.98
C ASN A 62 11.23 9.05 -13.48
N ALA A 63 11.93 7.96 -13.15
CA ALA A 63 11.49 6.61 -13.47
C ALA A 63 10.13 6.27 -12.81
N ILE A 64 9.96 6.64 -11.54
CA ILE A 64 8.70 6.42 -10.79
C ILE A 64 7.55 7.23 -11.42
N PHE A 65 7.78 8.51 -11.72
CA PHE A 65 6.75 9.36 -12.35
C PHE A 65 6.33 8.87 -13.74
N ARG A 66 7.20 8.16 -14.47
CA ARG A 66 6.84 7.57 -15.76
C ARG A 66 5.84 6.43 -15.62
N TYR A 67 5.85 5.67 -14.53
CA TYR A 67 4.83 4.65 -14.26
C TYR A 67 3.50 5.26 -13.81
N ALA A 68 3.52 6.45 -13.20
CA ALA A 68 2.31 7.14 -12.74
C ALA A 68 1.60 7.95 -13.85
N ARG A 69 2.19 8.06 -15.04
CA ARG A 69 1.63 8.83 -16.15
C ARG A 69 0.84 7.89 -17.07
N PRO A 70 -0.41 8.22 -17.43
CA PRO A 70 -1.19 7.46 -18.39
C PRO A 70 -0.58 7.50 -19.80
#